data_AF-A0A7X8Y1L9-F1
#
_entry.id   AF-A0A7X8Y1L9-F1
#
_cell.length_a   1.000
_cell.length_b   1.000
_cell.length_c   1.000
_cell.angle_alpha   90.00
_cell.angle_beta   90.00
_cell.angle_gamma   90.00
#
_symmetry.space_group_name_H-M   'P 1'
#
loop_
_entity.id
_entity.type
_entity.pdbx_description
1 polymer ?
#
loop_
_entity_poly.entity_id
_entity_poly.type
_entity_poly.pdbx_seq_one_letter_code
_entity_poly.pdbx_strand_id
1 'polypeptide(L)'
;MERLQRLSKGAMLPTDLDKVRKVFNTAVSQTWFDENEYSKEGFAAQLIALFHCGIVRSEQLTKIGLLLALNEFSRDMSSIQRSKLKAAYEFSRPSGAAT
;
A
#
# COMPACT_ATOMS: atom_id res chain seq x y z
N MET A 1 -9.59 -2.89 -10.00
CA MET A 1 -10.67 -2.05 -9.42
C MET A 1 -11.37 -2.76 -8.27
N GLU A 2 -11.81 -4.00 -8.42
CA GLU A 2 -12.54 -4.73 -7.36
C GLU A 2 -11.74 -4.98 -6.07
N ARG A 3 -10.42 -5.25 -6.15
CA ARG A 3 -9.60 -5.53 -4.97
C ARG A 3 -9.46 -4.35 -4.01
N LEU A 4 -9.33 -3.13 -4.53
CA LEU A 4 -9.22 -1.91 -3.72
C LEU A 4 -10.54 -1.58 -3.02
N GLN A 5 -11.67 -1.83 -3.69
CA GLN A 5 -13.01 -1.74 -3.10
C GLN A 5 -13.28 -2.84 -2.07
N ARG A 6 -12.75 -4.06 -2.28
CA ARG A 6 -12.83 -5.15 -1.28
C ARG A 6 -12.01 -4.82 -0.04
N LEU A 7 -10.82 -4.23 -0.20
CA LEU A 7 -9.95 -3.82 0.92
C LEU A 7 -10.52 -2.65 1.72
N SER A 8 -11.26 -1.73 1.08
CA SER A 8 -11.92 -0.63 1.79
C SER A 8 -13.19 -1.04 2.54
N LYS A 9 -13.66 -2.30 2.41
CA LYS A 9 -14.87 -2.84 3.06
C LYS A 9 -16.11 -1.91 2.99
N GLY A 10 -16.23 -1.11 1.93
CA GLY A 10 -17.33 -0.13 1.79
C GLY A 10 -17.28 1.08 2.73
N ALA A 11 -16.18 1.31 3.46
CA ALA A 11 -16.04 2.40 4.42
C ALA A 11 -15.49 3.71 3.82
N MET A 12 -15.16 3.73 2.53
CA MET A 12 -14.63 4.92 1.85
C MET A 12 -15.59 5.41 0.77
N LEU A 13 -15.84 6.73 0.76
CA LEU A 13 -16.54 7.38 -0.33
C LEU A 13 -15.73 7.26 -1.63
N PRO A 14 -16.39 7.18 -2.81
CA PRO A 14 -15.69 7.08 -4.11
C PRO A 14 -14.64 8.17 -4.33
N THR A 15 -14.90 9.39 -3.85
CA THR A 15 -13.97 10.54 -3.91
C THR A 15 -12.71 10.32 -3.06
N ASP A 16 -12.82 9.61 -1.94
CA ASP A 16 -11.68 9.31 -1.08
C ASP A 16 -10.84 8.16 -1.62
N LEU A 17 -11.50 7.19 -2.25
CA LEU A 17 -10.83 6.13 -2.99
C LEU A 17 -10.04 6.69 -4.19
N ASP A 18 -10.51 7.76 -4.84
CA ASP A 18 -9.77 8.47 -5.88
C ASP A 18 -8.49 9.14 -5.34
N LYS A 19 -8.54 9.73 -4.14
CA LYS A 19 -7.35 10.30 -3.49
C LYS A 19 -6.31 9.22 -3.20
N VAL A 20 -6.72 8.10 -2.59
CA VAL A 20 -5.82 6.97 -2.32
C VAL A 20 -5.24 6.42 -3.61
N ARG A 21 -6.06 6.28 -4.66
CA ARG A 21 -5.64 5.80 -5.97
C ARG A 21 -4.61 6.71 -6.63
N LYS A 22 -4.77 8.04 -6.53
CA LYS A 22 -3.78 8.99 -7.05
C LYS A 22 -2.42 8.78 -6.39
N VAL A 23 -2.37 8.71 -5.06
CA VAL A 23 -1.12 8.48 -4.33
C VAL A 23 -0.50 7.13 -4.69
N PHE A 24 -1.33 6.08 -4.78
CA PHE A 24 -0.90 4.76 -5.21
C PHE A 24 -0.20 4.80 -6.58
N ASN A 25 -0.88 5.36 -7.58
CA ASN A 25 -0.34 5.46 -8.93
C ASN A 25 0.94 6.30 -8.98
N THR A 26 1.00 7.41 -8.23
CA THR A 26 2.17 8.27 -8.17
C THR A 26 3.39 7.55 -7.61
N ALA A 27 3.23 6.67 -6.61
CA ALA A 27 4.35 5.93 -6.05
C ALA A 27 4.79 4.79 -6.98
N VAL A 28 3.84 4.03 -7.52
CA VAL A 28 4.13 2.88 -8.41
C VAL A 28 4.78 3.32 -9.72
N SER A 29 4.52 4.53 -10.19
CA SER A 29 5.19 5.09 -11.38
C SER A 29 6.64 5.52 -11.13
N GLN A 30 7.12 5.53 -9.89
CA GLN A 30 8.49 5.93 -9.59
C GLN A 30 9.47 4.80 -9.90
N THR A 31 10.63 5.17 -10.45
CA THR A 31 11.69 4.21 -10.83
C THR A 31 12.27 3.45 -9.65
N TRP A 32 12.21 4.02 -8.44
CA TRP A 32 12.66 3.39 -7.21
C TRP A 32 11.63 2.42 -6.62
N PHE A 33 10.37 2.44 -7.04
CA PHE A 33 9.33 1.58 -6.47
C PHE A 33 9.49 0.14 -6.98
N ASP A 34 9.36 -0.83 -6.07
CA ASP A 34 9.39 -2.23 -6.42
C ASP A 34 8.04 -2.67 -7.03
N GLU A 35 8.06 -2.97 -8.33
CA GLU A 35 6.85 -3.25 -9.09
C GLU A 35 6.26 -4.64 -8.88
N ASN A 36 6.85 -5.47 -8.01
CA ASN A 36 6.30 -6.78 -7.71
C ASN A 36 4.90 -6.69 -7.07
N GLU A 37 4.08 -7.73 -7.27
CA GLU A 37 2.68 -7.73 -6.83
C GLU A 37 2.56 -7.59 -5.30
N TYR A 38 3.49 -8.20 -4.55
CA TYR A 38 3.53 -8.12 -3.09
C TYR A 38 3.72 -6.69 -2.57
N SER A 39 4.64 -5.92 -3.14
CA SER A 39 4.91 -4.53 -2.79
C SER A 39 3.73 -3.63 -3.16
N LYS A 40 3.10 -3.87 -4.31
CA LYS A 40 1.88 -3.15 -4.73
C LYS A 40 0.72 -3.41 -3.78
N GLU A 41 0.48 -4.67 -3.40
CA GLU A 41 -0.60 -5.02 -2.47
C GLU A 41 -0.35 -4.50 -1.06
N GLY A 42 0.88 -4.66 -0.55
CA GLY A 42 1.27 -4.15 0.77
C GLY A 42 1.14 -2.64 0.87
N PHE A 43 1.61 -1.91 -0.15
CA PHE A 43 1.50 -0.46 -0.19
C PHE A 43 0.04 0.01 -0.26
N ALA A 44 -0.80 -0.63 -1.07
CA ALA A 44 -2.23 -0.31 -1.14
C ALA A 44 -2.92 -0.51 0.22
N ALA A 45 -2.63 -1.60 0.93
CA ALA A 45 -3.19 -1.87 2.25
C ALA A 45 -2.78 -0.81 3.28
N GLN A 46 -1.50 -0.42 3.30
CA GLN A 46 -1.01 0.60 4.22
C GLN A 46 -1.57 2.00 3.89
N LEU A 47 -1.72 2.36 2.61
CA LEU A 47 -2.37 3.61 2.22
C LEU A 47 -3.83 3.70 2.69
N ILE A 48 -4.58 2.60 2.57
CA ILE A 48 -5.96 2.51 3.08
C ILE A 48 -5.98 2.64 4.60
N ALA A 49 -5.04 2.00 5.30
CA ALA A 49 -4.90 2.11 6.75
C ALA A 49 -4.59 3.56 7.19
N LEU A 50 -3.66 4.25 6.52
CA LEU A 50 -3.35 5.66 6.79
C LEU A 50 -4.60 6.55 6.63
N PHE A 51 -5.39 6.31 5.59
CA PHE A 51 -6.63 7.02 5.37
C PHE A 51 -7.63 6.77 6.50
N HIS A 52 -7.83 5.51 6.90
CA HIS A 52 -8.71 5.14 8.02
C HIS A 52 -8.23 5.68 9.37
N CYS A 53 -6.92 5.90 9.56
CA CYS A 53 -6.36 6.56 10.74
C CYS A 53 -6.56 8.09 10.76
N GLY A 54 -7.28 8.66 9.78
CA GLY A 54 -7.64 10.08 9.75
C GLY A 54 -6.71 10.95 8.89
N ILE A 55 -5.77 10.37 8.14
CA ILE A 55 -4.92 11.11 7.20
C ILE A 55 -5.69 11.30 5.88
N VAL A 56 -6.68 12.19 5.91
CA VAL A 56 -7.63 12.39 4.80
C VAL A 56 -7.30 13.60 3.91
N ARG A 57 -6.39 14.49 4.36
CA ARG A 57 -5.92 15.64 3.58
C ARG A 57 -5.02 15.17 2.43
N SER A 58 -5.39 15.50 1.19
CA SER A 58 -4.73 14.99 -0.02
C SER A 58 -3.22 15.20 -0.03
N GLU A 59 -2.73 16.41 0.28
CA GLU A 59 -1.29 16.67 0.31
C GLU A 59 -0.56 15.91 1.42
N GLN A 60 -1.19 15.78 2.58
CA GLN A 60 -0.63 15.09 3.72
C GLN A 60 -0.56 13.58 3.46
N LEU A 61 -1.63 13.01 2.90
CA LEU A 61 -1.69 11.61 2.48
C LEU A 61 -0.67 11.31 1.39
N THR A 62 -0.49 12.22 0.43
CA THR A 62 0.52 12.07 -0.63
C THR A 62 1.93 12.06 -0.04
N LYS A 63 2.27 13.03 0.81
CA LYS A 63 3.60 13.11 1.43
C LYS A 63 3.92 11.87 2.28
N ILE A 64 3.00 11.49 3.16
CA ILE A 64 3.20 10.35 4.07
C ILE A 64 3.20 9.04 3.28
N GLY A 65 2.29 8.88 2.32
CA GLY A 65 2.22 7.71 1.46
C GLY A 65 3.49 7.52 0.63
N LEU A 66 4.06 8.58 0.06
CA LEU A 66 5.32 8.50 -0.70
C LEU A 66 6.52 8.21 0.19
N LEU A 67 6.61 8.80 1.39
CA LEU A 67 7.67 8.51 2.34
C LEU A 67 7.64 7.05 2.80
N LEU A 68 6.44 6.54 3.09
CA LEU A 68 6.24 5.15 3.47
C LEU A 68 6.54 4.19 2.30
N ALA A 69 6.12 4.53 1.07
CA ALA A 69 6.50 3.80 -0.14
C ALA A 69 8.02 3.73 -0.33
N LEU A 70 8.70 4.86 -0.17
CA LEU A 70 10.15 4.95 -0.33
C LEU A 70 10.89 4.13 0.74
N ASN A 71 10.40 4.13 1.97
CA ASN A 71 11.03 3.40 3.06
C ASN A 71 10.80 1.89 2.99
N GLU A 72 9.57 1.45 2.69
CA GLU A 72 9.16 0.04 2.80
C GLU A 72 9.07 -0.72 1.48
N PHE A 73 8.97 -0.01 0.35
CA PHE A 73 8.68 -0.61 -0.96
C PHE A 73 9.66 -0.16 -2.05
N SER A 74 10.80 0.43 -1.66
CA SER A 74 11.88 0.76 -2.60
C SER A 74 12.67 -0.47 -3.04
N ARG A 75 13.17 -0.46 -4.28
CA ARG A 75 14.06 -1.50 -4.84
C ARG A 75 15.38 -1.59 -4.08
N ASP A 76 15.88 -0.45 -3.61
CA ASP A 76 17.12 -0.35 -2.83
C ASP A 76 16.96 -0.72 -1.36
N MET A 77 15.77 -1.18 -0.94
CA MET A 77 15.59 -1.65 0.43
C MET A 77 16.52 -2.84 0.70
N SER A 78 17.29 -2.75 1.79
CA SER A 78 18.22 -3.81 2.19
C SER A 78 17.55 -5.17 2.18
N SER A 79 18.22 -6.19 1.63
CA SER A 79 17.70 -7.56 1.53
C SER A 79 17.22 -8.12 2.88
N ILE A 80 17.79 -7.63 3.98
CA ILE A 80 17.41 -7.98 5.36
C ILE A 80 16.05 -7.36 5.73
N GLN A 81 15.83 -6.08 5.40
CA GLN A 81 14.55 -5.41 5.66
C GLN A 81 13.45 -5.99 4.76
N ARG A 82 13.78 -6.26 3.50
CA ARG A 82 12.90 -6.95 2.55
C ARG A 82 12.48 -8.34 3.04
N SER A 83 13.41 -9.12 3.59
CA SER A 83 13.14 -10.44 4.16
C SER A 83 12.23 -10.37 5.40
N LYS A 84 12.45 -9.38 6.27
CA LYS A 84 11.59 -9.14 7.45
C LYS A 84 10.17 -8.74 7.05
N LEU A 85 10.03 -7.84 6.07
CA LEU A 85 8.74 -7.41 5.56
C LEU A 85 7.97 -8.60 4.96
N LYS A 86 8.64 -9.38 4.11
CA LYS A 86 8.07 -10.58 3.49
C LYS A 86 7.63 -11.62 4.53
N ALA A 87 8.45 -11.86 5.57
CA ALA A 87 8.10 -12.77 6.65
C ALA A 87 6.86 -12.29 7.44
N ALA A 88 6.76 -10.99 7.73
CA ALA A 88 5.60 -10.42 8.42
C ALA A 88 4.31 -10.54 7.59
N TYR A 89 4.41 -10.44 6.26
CA TYR A 89 3.27 -10.66 5.36
C TYR A 89 2.84 -12.12 5.27
N GLU A 90 3.78 -13.05 5.05
CA GLU A 90 3.47 -14.48 5.02
C GLU A 90 2.79 -14.93 6.32
N PHE A 91 3.20 -14.36 7.46
CA PHE A 91 2.58 -14.60 8.76
C PHE A 91 1.16 -14.01 8.88
N SER A 92 0.91 -12.87 8.23
CA SER A 92 -0.39 -12.16 8.27
C SER A 92 -1.35 -12.60 7.15
N ARG A 93 -0.89 -13.42 6.21
CA ARG A 93 -1.71 -13.91 5.10
C ARG A 93 -2.74 -14.89 5.67
N PRO A 94 -4.05 -14.63 5.53
CA PRO A 94 -5.05 -15.58 6.02
C PRO A 94 -4.87 -16.91 5.28
N SER A 95 -4.64 -17.97 6.04
CA SER A 95 -4.57 -19.36 5.57
C SER A 95 -5.93 -19.75 4.97
N GLY A 96 -6.14 -19.43 3.69
CA GLY A 96 -7.42 -19.58 3.02
C GLY A 96 -7.33 -19.52 1.50
N ALA A 97 -6.28 -20.09 0.93
CA ALA A 97 -6.21 -20.39 -0.50
C ALA A 97 -5.39 -21.66 -0.71
N ALA A 98 -5.92 -22.76 -0.19
CA ALA A 98 -5.56 -24.12 -0.59
C ALA A 98 -6.86 -24.86 -0.88
N THR A 99 -7.27 -24.82 -2.14
CA THR A 99 -7.96 -25.89 -2.89
C THR A 99 -7.91 -25.51 -4.35
#